data_AF-A0A938B6D7-F1
#
_entry.id   AF-A0A938B6D7-F1
#
_cell.length_a   1.000
_cell.length_b   1.000
_cell.length_c   1.000
_cell.angle_alpha   90.00
_cell.angle_beta   90.00
_cell.angle_gamma   90.00
#
_symmetry.space_group_name_H-M   'P 1'
#
loop_
_entity.id
_entity.type
_entity.pdbx_description
1 polymer ?
#
loop_
_entity_poly.entity_id
_entity_poly.type
_entity_poly.pdbx_seq_one_letter_code
_entity_poly.pdbx_strand_id
1 'polypeptide(L)'
;MIHPMHFQTPTDQDIHTAFEQGEAAVKDLVHALATQIEELAQHLTKQGEALQALQARLAKNSRNRSKPPSSDGYGKVKRTESLRKSGEKPTGGQPGHEGHTLSASDDPDRIEMHGVERCVHCQAALVGIEVAGYEERQGFDMPALRIEVTAHRTEIKVCPGCGHPSTGLFPDAVTHAVQYGPTVAAWASYFTNHHHTPVERTTEIFEDLVQHRVSEATV
;
A
#
# COMPACT_ATOMS: atom_id res chain seq x y z
N MET A 1 -4.90 31.31 27.43
CA MET A 1 -5.53 32.63 27.68
C MET A 1 -4.63 33.37 28.64
N ILE A 2 -4.07 34.50 28.24
CA ILE A 2 -3.24 35.34 29.11
C ILE A 2 -4.23 36.06 30.03
N HIS A 3 -4.27 35.69 31.31
CA HIS A 3 -5.03 36.48 32.29
C HIS A 3 -4.28 37.81 32.46
N PRO A 4 -4.88 38.97 32.12
CA PRO A 4 -4.21 40.24 32.36
C PRO A 4 -4.04 40.42 33.87
N MET A 5 -2.79 40.48 34.33
CA MET A 5 -2.50 40.94 35.68
C MET A 5 -2.76 42.44 35.71
N HIS A 6 -3.79 42.85 36.46
CA HIS A 6 -4.03 44.25 36.78
C HIS A 6 -3.09 44.66 37.92
N PHE A 7 -1.85 44.98 37.58
CA PHE A 7 -0.95 45.67 38.50
C PHE A 7 -1.41 47.12 38.62
N GLN A 8 -1.78 47.54 39.83
CA GLN A 8 -2.25 48.90 40.09
C GLN A 8 -1.17 49.64 40.88
N THR A 9 -0.46 50.53 40.17
CA THR A 9 0.44 51.49 40.80
C THR A 9 -0.39 52.57 41.50
N PRO A 10 -0.20 52.81 42.80
CA PRO A 10 -0.83 53.95 43.48
C PRO A 10 -0.47 55.25 42.76
N THR A 11 -1.45 56.12 42.56
CA THR A 11 -1.21 57.46 42.01
C THR A 11 -0.68 58.39 43.09
N ASP A 12 -0.09 59.52 42.72
CA ASP A 12 0.35 60.54 43.67
C ASP A 12 -0.80 61.03 44.57
N GLN A 13 -2.03 61.02 44.06
CA GLN A 13 -3.23 61.35 44.83
C GLN A 13 -3.56 60.27 45.87
N ASP A 14 -3.39 58.99 45.54
CA ASP A 14 -3.61 57.88 46.49
C ASP A 14 -2.58 57.91 47.62
N ILE A 15 -1.33 58.22 47.27
CA ILE A 15 -0.22 58.37 48.23
C ILE A 15 -0.48 59.56 49.15
N HIS A 16 -0.91 60.70 48.60
CA HIS A 16 -1.24 61.89 49.38
C HIS A 16 -2.42 61.64 50.32
N THR A 17 -3.47 60.97 49.83
CA THR A 17 -4.65 60.60 50.62
C THR A 17 -4.28 59.66 51.79
N ALA A 18 -3.43 58.66 51.52
CA ALA A 18 -2.94 57.76 52.58
C ALA A 18 -2.09 58.51 53.62
N PHE A 19 -1.30 59.50 53.21
CA PHE A 19 -0.52 60.33 54.11
C PHE A 19 -1.40 61.21 55.02
N GLU A 20 -2.45 61.83 54.47
CA GLU A 20 -3.41 62.64 55.23
C GLU A 20 -4.22 61.80 56.24
N GLN A 21 -4.48 60.53 55.94
CA GLN A 21 -5.18 59.58 56.81
C GLN A 21 -4.30 59.00 57.93
N GLY A 22 -2.98 59.24 57.88
CA GLY A 22 -2.03 58.87 58.91
C GLY A 22 -1.30 57.53 58.69
N GLU A 23 -0.49 57.15 59.66
CA GLU A 23 0.49 56.05 59.54
C GLU A 23 -0.12 54.70 59.15
N ALA A 24 -1.33 54.39 59.63
CA ALA A 24 -2.01 53.13 59.33
C ALA A 24 -2.33 52.98 57.84
N ALA A 25 -2.86 54.03 57.20
CA ALA A 25 -3.23 54.00 55.79
C ALA A 25 -1.99 53.90 54.87
N VAL A 26 -0.88 54.52 55.25
CA VAL A 26 0.41 54.37 54.54
C VAL A 26 0.93 52.93 54.64
N LYS A 27 0.85 52.31 55.82
CA LYS A 27 1.25 50.90 56.00
C LYS A 27 0.39 49.96 55.17
N ASP A 28 -0.92 50.18 55.13
CA ASP A 28 -1.85 49.37 54.33
C ASP A 28 -1.53 49.48 52.83
N LEU A 29 -1.22 50.69 52.33
CA LEU A 29 -0.81 50.91 50.95
C LEU A 29 0.50 50.18 50.61
N VAL A 30 1.49 50.22 51.51
CA VAL A 30 2.77 49.51 51.34
C VAL A 30 2.57 47.99 51.39
N HIS A 31 1.72 47.49 52.29
CA HIS A 31 1.40 46.06 52.36
C HIS A 31 0.69 45.58 51.09
N ALA A 32 -0.28 46.35 50.57
CA ALA A 32 -0.96 46.04 49.32
C ALA A 32 0.01 45.98 48.13
N LEU A 33 0.97 46.91 48.06
CA LEU A 33 2.01 46.88 47.03
C LEU A 33 2.95 45.68 47.20
N ALA A 34 3.33 45.34 48.43
CA ALA A 34 4.17 44.18 48.72
C ALA A 34 3.51 42.86 48.29
N THR A 35 2.21 42.70 48.53
CA THR A 35 1.44 41.54 48.06
C THR A 35 1.43 41.45 46.55
N GLN A 36 1.21 42.57 45.83
CA GLN A 36 1.25 42.58 44.37
C GLN A 36 2.64 42.21 43.81
N ILE A 37 3.73 42.63 44.48
CA ILE A 37 5.10 42.28 44.10
C ILE A 37 5.35 40.78 44.30
N GLU A 38 4.89 40.19 45.40
CA GLU A 38 5.06 38.77 45.68
C GLU A 38 4.31 37.89 44.67
N GLU A 39 3.06 38.25 44.33
CA GLU A 39 2.29 37.57 43.28
C GLU A 39 2.98 37.65 41.92
N LEU A 40 3.52 38.82 41.55
CA LEU A 40 4.25 38.99 40.30
C LEU A 40 5.52 38.14 40.26
N ALA A 41 6.27 38.08 41.36
CA ALA A 41 7.47 37.25 41.46
C ALA A 41 7.15 35.75 41.29
N GLN A 42 6.05 35.27 41.87
CA GLN A 42 5.58 33.90 41.67
C GLN A 42 5.18 33.63 40.22
N HIS A 43 4.49 34.57 39.57
CA HIS A 43 4.12 34.45 38.16
C HIS A 43 5.34 34.40 37.23
N LEU A 44 6.33 35.27 37.46
CA LEU A 44 7.59 35.27 36.69
C LEU A 44 8.35 33.95 36.85
N THR A 45 8.39 33.40 38.07
CA THR A 45 9.04 32.11 38.33
C THR A 45 8.36 30.98 37.56
N LYS A 46 7.02 30.88 37.63
CA LYS A 46 6.24 29.88 36.89
C LYS A 46 6.41 30.01 35.37
N GLN A 47 6.45 31.23 34.86
CA GLN A 47 6.69 31.49 33.44
C GLN A 47 8.13 31.09 33.04
N GLY A 48 9.12 31.40 33.88
CA GLY A 48 10.51 31.00 33.67
C GLY A 48 10.68 29.48 33.60
N GLU A 49 10.06 28.75 34.53
CA GLU A 49 10.06 27.28 34.52
C GLU A 49 9.39 26.70 33.27
N ALA A 50 8.24 27.25 32.86
CA ALA A 50 7.54 26.82 31.66
C ALA A 50 8.36 27.09 30.38
N LEU A 51 9.00 28.25 30.30
CA LEU A 51 9.90 28.61 29.20
C LEU A 51 11.10 27.67 29.14
N GLN A 52 11.74 27.39 30.28
CA GLN A 52 12.87 26.47 30.35
C GLN A 52 12.45 25.05 29.93
N ALA A 53 11.28 24.56 30.37
CA ALA A 53 10.76 23.26 29.98
C ALA A 53 10.44 23.18 28.48
N LEU A 54 9.87 24.23 27.89
CA LEU A 54 9.59 24.31 26.46
C LEU A 54 10.89 24.36 25.64
N GLN A 55 11.86 25.18 26.05
CA GLN A 55 13.19 25.23 25.43
C GLN A 55 13.89 23.87 25.49
N ALA A 56 13.84 23.19 26.64
CA ALA A 56 14.41 21.85 26.80
C ALA A 56 13.70 20.79 25.94
N ARG A 57 12.41 20.95 25.63
CA ARG A 57 11.68 20.07 24.69
C ARG A 57 12.09 20.33 23.24
N LEU A 58 12.20 21.60 22.85
CA LEU A 58 12.61 22.01 21.49
C LEU A 58 14.07 21.66 21.19
N ALA A 59 14.95 21.73 22.19
CA ALA A 59 16.36 21.40 22.02
C ALA A 59 16.65 19.90 21.84
N LYS A 60 15.66 19.00 22.07
CA LYS A 60 15.84 17.55 21.93
C LYS A 60 15.70 17.12 20.46
N ASN A 61 16.76 16.55 19.91
CA ASN A 61 16.78 15.95 18.57
C ASN A 61 17.42 14.54 18.62
N SER A 62 17.39 13.81 17.50
CA SER A 62 18.00 12.47 17.39
C SER A 62 19.52 12.43 17.65
N ARG A 63 20.22 13.57 17.67
CA ARG A 63 21.66 13.66 17.95
C ARG A 63 21.98 13.68 19.45
N ASN A 64 21.13 14.29 20.27
CA ASN A 64 21.42 14.50 21.69
C ASN A 64 20.56 13.67 22.64
N ARG A 65 19.53 12.96 22.14
CA ARG A 65 18.80 11.91 22.87
C ARG A 65 18.37 10.84 21.88
N SER A 66 18.26 9.59 22.35
CA SER A 66 17.92 8.35 21.62
C SER A 66 16.52 8.32 20.96
N LYS A 67 16.06 9.44 20.41
CA LYS A 67 14.85 9.55 19.61
C LYS A 67 15.15 9.11 18.18
N PRO A 68 14.23 8.38 17.53
CA PRO A 68 14.43 7.98 16.15
C PRO A 68 14.50 9.23 15.24
N PRO A 69 15.38 9.24 14.22
CA PRO A 69 15.53 10.36 13.28
C PRO A 69 14.24 10.72 12.54
N SER A 70 13.24 9.83 12.51
CA SER A 70 11.92 10.11 11.96
C SER A 70 11.20 11.25 12.71
N SER A 71 11.43 11.38 14.02
CA SER A 71 10.75 12.34 14.91
C SER A 71 11.28 13.79 14.86
N ASP A 72 12.37 14.06 14.14
CA ASP A 72 12.98 15.40 14.05
C ASP A 72 12.25 16.37 13.09
N GLY A 73 11.12 15.96 12.50
CA GLY A 73 10.29 16.83 11.64
C GLY A 73 10.93 17.23 10.31
N TYR A 74 10.45 18.30 9.66
CA TYR A 74 10.95 18.75 8.35
C TYR A 74 12.25 19.56 8.41
N GLY A 75 12.68 19.98 9.61
CA GLY A 75 13.94 20.70 9.82
C GLY A 75 15.19 19.81 9.92
N LYS A 76 15.10 18.55 9.45
CA LYS A 76 16.22 17.60 9.49
C LYS A 76 17.39 18.13 8.67
N VAL A 77 18.48 18.46 9.36
CA VAL A 77 19.77 18.70 8.71
C VAL A 77 20.19 17.39 8.04
N LYS A 78 20.42 17.41 6.72
CA LYS A 78 20.90 16.25 5.97
C LYS A 78 22.18 15.73 6.65
N ARG A 79 22.11 14.53 7.23
CA ARG A 79 23.24 13.90 7.93
C ARG A 79 24.33 13.45 6.98
N THR A 80 23.94 13.15 5.75
CA THR A 80 24.82 12.72 4.67
C THR A 80 24.39 13.45 3.40
N GLU A 81 25.35 14.06 2.72
CA GLU A 81 25.19 14.45 1.34
C GLU A 81 25.48 13.24 0.46
N SER A 82 24.68 13.05 -0.58
CA SER A 82 24.95 12.01 -1.57
C SER A 82 26.26 12.36 -2.27
N LEU A 83 27.31 11.57 -2.01
CA LEU A 83 28.55 11.62 -2.80
C LEU A 83 28.36 11.06 -4.22
N ARG A 84 27.19 10.49 -4.53
CA ARG A 84 26.88 10.08 -5.91
C ARG A 84 26.78 11.33 -6.77
N LYS A 85 27.69 11.44 -7.73
CA LYS A 85 27.49 12.29 -8.90
C LYS A 85 26.19 11.86 -9.58
N SER A 86 25.48 12.81 -10.21
CA SER A 86 24.36 12.48 -11.10
C SER A 86 24.81 11.34 -12.00
N GLY A 87 24.09 10.21 -11.96
CA GLY A 87 24.49 9.03 -12.72
C GLY A 87 24.50 9.39 -14.20
N GLU A 88 25.58 9.04 -14.91
CA GLU A 88 25.70 9.19 -16.37
C GLU A 88 24.70 8.31 -17.15
N LYS A 89 23.90 7.51 -16.43
CA LYS A 89 22.85 6.65 -16.96
C LYS A 89 21.52 7.39 -16.88
N PRO A 90 21.00 7.94 -18.00
CA PRO A 90 19.66 8.50 -18.02
C PRO A 90 18.64 7.44 -17.61
N THR A 91 17.54 7.88 -17.01
CA THR A 91 16.37 7.05 -16.76
C THR A 91 15.82 6.52 -18.07
N GLY A 92 15.90 5.20 -18.28
CA GLY A 92 15.49 4.52 -19.50
C GLY A 92 16.37 3.29 -19.77
N GLY A 93 16.08 2.57 -20.87
CA GLY A 93 16.99 1.53 -21.36
C GLY A 93 18.37 2.13 -21.63
N GLN A 94 19.45 1.38 -21.35
CA GLN A 94 20.79 1.88 -21.65
C GLN A 94 20.93 2.12 -23.17
N PRO A 95 21.69 3.14 -23.59
CA PRO A 95 22.04 3.33 -24.99
C PRO A 95 22.62 2.04 -25.59
N GLY A 96 22.01 1.54 -26.68
CA GLY A 96 22.41 0.31 -27.35
C GLY A 96 21.63 -0.95 -26.97
N HIS A 97 20.68 -0.90 -26.03
CA HIS A 97 19.74 -2.02 -25.86
C HIS A 97 18.73 -2.05 -27.00
N GLU A 98 18.64 -3.18 -27.69
CA GLU A 98 17.53 -3.46 -28.59
C GLU A 98 16.24 -3.59 -27.77
N GLY A 99 15.25 -2.78 -28.12
CA GLY A 99 13.91 -2.92 -27.57
C GLY A 99 13.24 -4.15 -28.20
N HIS A 100 12.65 -5.00 -27.36
CA HIS A 100 11.76 -6.04 -27.83
C HIS A 100 10.32 -5.55 -27.70
N THR A 101 9.67 -5.29 -28.84
CA THR A 101 8.23 -5.02 -28.90
C THR A 101 7.50 -6.32 -29.22
N LEU A 102 6.29 -6.49 -28.68
CA LEU A 102 5.42 -7.61 -29.01
C LEU A 102 5.12 -7.58 -30.52
N SER A 103 5.43 -8.68 -31.22
CA SER A 103 5.14 -8.85 -32.64
C SER A 103 3.74 -9.43 -32.83
N ALA A 104 3.09 -9.07 -33.94
CA ALA A 104 1.89 -9.75 -34.39
C ALA A 104 2.19 -11.22 -34.72
N SER A 105 1.23 -12.10 -34.47
CA SER A 105 1.24 -13.51 -34.86
C SER A 105 0.82 -13.65 -36.32
N ASP A 106 1.51 -14.47 -37.10
CA ASP A 106 1.07 -14.81 -38.46
C ASP A 106 -0.11 -15.80 -38.47
N ASP A 107 -0.36 -16.48 -37.34
CA ASP A 107 -1.42 -17.47 -37.17
C ASP A 107 -2.18 -17.19 -35.86
N PRO A 108 -3.20 -16.31 -35.87
CA PRO A 108 -4.01 -16.03 -34.69
C PRO A 108 -5.00 -17.17 -34.41
N ASP A 109 -5.15 -17.56 -33.14
CA ASP A 109 -6.05 -18.66 -32.73
C ASP A 109 -7.51 -18.45 -33.16
N ARG A 110 -7.95 -17.19 -33.27
CA ARG A 110 -9.30 -16.81 -33.68
C ARG A 110 -9.30 -15.48 -34.42
N ILE A 111 -10.03 -15.41 -35.53
CA ILE A 111 -10.27 -14.19 -36.31
C ILE A 111 -11.73 -13.78 -36.15
N GLU A 112 -11.97 -12.58 -35.64
CA GLU A 112 -13.31 -11.96 -35.58
C GLU A 112 -13.45 -10.91 -36.69
N MET A 113 -14.40 -11.11 -37.60
CA MET A 113 -14.64 -10.21 -38.72
C MET A 113 -15.65 -9.13 -38.34
N HIS A 114 -15.26 -7.86 -38.45
CA HIS A 114 -16.13 -6.70 -38.21
C HIS A 114 -16.47 -6.03 -39.55
N GLY A 115 -17.66 -6.33 -40.09
CA GLY A 115 -18.11 -5.80 -41.36
C GLY A 115 -18.55 -4.32 -41.28
N VAL A 116 -18.39 -3.60 -42.38
CA VAL A 116 -18.87 -2.22 -42.51
C VAL A 116 -20.25 -2.22 -43.16
N GLU A 117 -21.28 -1.80 -42.41
CA GLU A 117 -22.66 -1.80 -42.92
C GLU A 117 -23.01 -0.54 -43.71
N ARG A 118 -22.37 0.59 -43.38
CA ARG A 118 -22.68 1.91 -43.96
C ARG A 118 -21.43 2.71 -44.25
N CYS A 119 -21.46 3.46 -45.34
CA CYS A 119 -20.41 4.42 -45.65
C CYS A 119 -20.38 5.54 -44.60
N VAL A 120 -19.20 5.79 -44.01
CA VAL A 120 -19.01 6.85 -43.01
C VAL A 120 -19.33 8.26 -43.54
N HIS A 121 -19.17 8.49 -44.86
CA HIS A 121 -19.38 9.80 -45.48
C HIS A 121 -20.84 10.04 -45.90
N CYS A 122 -21.44 9.12 -46.66
CA CYS A 122 -22.78 9.32 -47.26
C CYS A 122 -23.87 8.39 -46.71
N GLN A 123 -23.55 7.49 -45.77
CA GLN A 123 -24.49 6.55 -45.15
C GLN A 123 -25.16 5.53 -46.09
N ALA A 124 -24.70 5.43 -47.35
CA ALA A 124 -25.11 4.39 -48.26
C ALA A 124 -24.84 3.00 -47.66
N ALA A 125 -25.75 2.05 -47.91
CA ALA A 125 -25.60 0.67 -47.45
C ALA A 125 -24.45 -0.01 -48.18
N LEU A 126 -23.57 -0.66 -47.40
CA LEU A 126 -22.42 -1.42 -47.90
C LEU A 126 -22.60 -2.94 -47.69
N VAL A 127 -23.73 -3.35 -47.14
CA VAL A 127 -24.08 -4.77 -46.98
C VAL A 127 -24.10 -5.45 -48.36
N GLY A 128 -23.31 -6.52 -48.50
CA GLY A 128 -23.21 -7.30 -49.74
C GLY A 128 -22.27 -6.74 -50.80
N ILE A 129 -21.60 -5.61 -50.53
CA ILE A 129 -20.49 -5.13 -51.37
C ILE A 129 -19.24 -5.98 -51.09
N GLU A 130 -18.47 -6.28 -52.14
CA GLU A 130 -17.23 -7.06 -52.04
C GLU A 130 -16.18 -6.33 -51.18
N VAL A 131 -15.46 -7.09 -50.35
CA VAL A 131 -14.44 -6.55 -49.45
C VAL A 131 -13.16 -6.25 -50.25
N ALA A 132 -12.68 -5.01 -50.18
CA ALA A 132 -11.47 -4.58 -50.91
C ALA A 132 -10.15 -4.87 -50.17
N GLY A 133 -10.19 -5.11 -48.85
CA GLY A 133 -9.02 -5.37 -48.02
C GLY A 133 -9.35 -5.37 -46.53
N TYR A 134 -8.36 -5.67 -45.70
CA TYR A 134 -8.49 -5.76 -44.25
C TYR A 134 -7.43 -4.90 -43.55
N GLU A 135 -7.84 -4.18 -42.51
CA GLU A 135 -6.94 -3.64 -41.50
C GLU A 135 -7.01 -4.58 -40.28
N GLU A 136 -5.87 -5.11 -39.84
CA GLU A 136 -5.81 -6.06 -38.73
C GLU A 136 -5.15 -5.44 -37.50
N ARG A 137 -5.71 -5.74 -36.33
CA ARG A 137 -5.12 -5.46 -35.02
C ARG A 137 -5.28 -6.69 -34.15
N GLN A 138 -4.20 -7.12 -33.50
CA GLN A 138 -4.20 -8.30 -32.66
C GLN A 138 -4.20 -7.92 -31.18
N GLY A 139 -5.15 -8.50 -30.44
CA GLY A 139 -5.15 -8.50 -28.99
C GLY A 139 -4.63 -9.84 -28.49
N PHE A 140 -3.58 -9.83 -27.68
CA PHE A 140 -3.09 -11.01 -26.98
C PHE A 140 -3.74 -11.01 -25.61
N ASP A 141 -4.59 -12.00 -25.37
CA ASP A 141 -5.29 -12.17 -24.10
C ASP A 141 -5.14 -13.61 -23.60
N MET A 142 -5.31 -13.81 -22.31
CA MET A 142 -5.23 -15.11 -21.67
C MET A 142 -6.65 -15.67 -21.50
N PRO A 143 -7.02 -16.74 -22.23
CA PRO A 143 -8.33 -17.36 -22.03
C PRO A 143 -8.46 -17.89 -20.59
N ALA A 144 -9.69 -18.10 -20.14
CA ALA A 144 -9.97 -18.56 -18.78
C ALA A 144 -9.19 -19.86 -18.45
N LEU A 145 -8.24 -19.74 -17.52
CA LEU A 145 -7.48 -20.84 -16.96
C LEU A 145 -8.36 -21.61 -15.96
N ARG A 146 -8.43 -22.93 -16.09
CA ARG A 146 -9.16 -23.79 -15.14
C ARG A 146 -8.52 -25.17 -15.03
N ILE A 147 -8.70 -25.81 -13.88
CA ILE A 147 -8.39 -27.24 -13.72
C ILE A 147 -9.52 -28.06 -14.35
N GLU A 148 -9.19 -28.89 -15.34
CA GLU A 148 -10.11 -29.86 -15.89
C GLU A 148 -10.15 -31.12 -15.01
N VAL A 149 -11.36 -31.56 -14.65
CA VAL A 149 -11.56 -32.76 -13.84
C VAL A 149 -12.08 -33.89 -14.73
N THR A 150 -11.23 -34.89 -14.99
CA THR A 150 -11.61 -36.10 -15.73
C THR A 150 -12.03 -37.20 -14.76
N ALA A 151 -13.29 -37.63 -14.84
CA ALA A 151 -13.77 -38.79 -14.08
C ALA A 151 -13.44 -40.09 -14.82
N HIS A 152 -12.43 -40.81 -14.36
CA HIS A 152 -12.16 -42.16 -14.85
C HIS A 152 -13.17 -43.13 -14.24
N ARG A 153 -13.85 -43.92 -15.07
CA ARG A 153 -14.82 -44.94 -14.62
C ARG A 153 -14.55 -46.25 -15.32
N THR A 154 -14.51 -47.32 -14.55
CA THR A 154 -14.42 -48.69 -15.05
C THR A 154 -15.79 -49.35 -14.93
N GLU A 155 -16.16 -50.15 -15.91
CA GLU A 155 -17.40 -50.93 -15.83
C GLU A 155 -17.28 -52.03 -14.78
N ILE A 156 -18.40 -52.37 -14.15
CA ILE A 156 -18.56 -53.59 -13.37
C ILE A 156 -19.66 -54.39 -14.07
N LYS A 157 -19.32 -55.60 -14.54
CA LYS A 157 -20.25 -56.48 -15.25
C LYS A 157 -20.36 -57.80 -14.51
N VAL A 158 -21.58 -58.31 -14.39
CA VAL A 158 -21.83 -59.62 -13.78
C VAL A 158 -21.83 -60.67 -14.89
N CYS A 159 -20.99 -61.70 -14.77
CA CYS A 159 -20.91 -62.77 -15.75
C CYS A 159 -22.23 -63.56 -15.77
N PRO A 160 -22.92 -63.68 -16.93
CA PRO A 160 -24.19 -64.42 -16.99
C PRO A 160 -24.01 -65.94 -16.80
N GLY A 161 -22.80 -66.47 -17.02
CA GLY A 161 -22.52 -67.90 -16.89
C GLY A 161 -22.26 -68.35 -15.44
N CYS A 162 -21.53 -67.56 -14.64
CA CYS A 162 -21.14 -67.94 -13.28
C CYS A 162 -21.62 -66.99 -12.18
N GLY A 163 -22.24 -65.85 -12.54
CA GLY A 163 -22.70 -64.83 -11.58
C GLY A 163 -21.61 -63.98 -10.93
N HIS A 164 -20.33 -64.17 -11.29
CA HIS A 164 -19.23 -63.43 -10.69
C HIS A 164 -19.12 -62.00 -11.26
N PRO A 165 -18.92 -60.95 -10.42
CA PRO A 165 -18.66 -59.60 -10.90
C PRO A 165 -17.23 -59.47 -11.44
N SER A 166 -17.07 -58.79 -12.56
CA SER A 166 -15.78 -58.44 -13.17
C SER A 166 -15.70 -56.92 -13.33
N THR A 167 -14.61 -56.33 -12.86
CA THR A 167 -14.38 -54.89 -12.89
C THR A 167 -13.29 -54.56 -13.89
N GLY A 168 -13.49 -53.52 -14.69
CA GLY A 168 -12.46 -52.98 -15.58
C GLY A 168 -11.25 -52.42 -14.81
N LEU A 169 -10.14 -52.24 -15.51
CA LEU A 169 -8.92 -51.66 -14.93
C LEU A 169 -8.86 -50.16 -15.21
N PHE A 170 -8.35 -49.40 -14.24
CA PHE A 170 -8.01 -48.00 -14.46
C PHE A 170 -6.69 -47.88 -15.25
N PRO A 171 -6.46 -46.77 -15.97
CA PRO A 171 -5.15 -46.48 -16.54
C PRO A 171 -4.06 -46.39 -15.47
N ASP A 172 -2.83 -46.80 -15.77
CA ASP A 172 -1.70 -46.82 -14.81
C ASP A 172 -1.42 -45.47 -14.15
N ALA A 173 -1.73 -44.36 -14.84
CA ALA A 173 -1.55 -43.01 -14.33
C ALA A 173 -2.57 -42.64 -13.23
N VAL A 174 -3.71 -43.34 -13.12
CA VAL A 174 -4.78 -43.08 -12.16
C VAL A 174 -4.63 -44.03 -10.98
N THR A 175 -3.82 -43.62 -10.02
CA THR A 175 -3.38 -44.45 -8.88
C THR A 175 -4.19 -44.20 -7.62
N HIS A 176 -4.90 -43.08 -7.53
CA HIS A 176 -5.69 -42.68 -6.36
C HIS A 176 -7.13 -42.36 -6.75
N ALA A 177 -8.04 -42.44 -5.77
CA ALA A 177 -9.46 -42.12 -5.98
C ALA A 177 -9.67 -40.66 -6.42
N VAL A 178 -8.85 -39.73 -5.91
CA VAL A 178 -8.77 -38.33 -6.32
C VAL A 178 -7.30 -37.95 -6.34
N GLN A 179 -6.82 -37.39 -7.46
CA GLN A 179 -5.44 -36.93 -7.61
C GLN A 179 -5.38 -35.71 -8.53
N TYR A 180 -4.38 -34.87 -8.31
CA TYR A 180 -4.03 -33.81 -9.26
C TYR A 180 -3.23 -34.36 -10.43
N GLY A 181 -3.42 -33.77 -11.60
CA GLY A 181 -2.66 -34.12 -12.80
C GLY A 181 -1.23 -33.56 -12.79
N PRO A 182 -0.37 -34.03 -13.72
CA PRO A 182 1.04 -33.65 -13.76
C PRO A 182 1.26 -32.14 -13.96
N THR A 183 0.40 -31.46 -14.73
CA THR A 183 0.51 -30.01 -14.95
C THR A 183 0.31 -29.20 -13.66
N VAL A 184 -0.67 -29.59 -12.83
CA VAL A 184 -0.92 -28.93 -11.54
C VAL A 184 0.27 -29.14 -10.61
N ALA A 185 0.80 -30.37 -10.53
CA ALA A 185 1.99 -30.67 -9.73
C ALA A 185 3.23 -29.90 -10.22
N ALA A 186 3.41 -29.76 -11.53
CA ALA A 186 4.51 -28.99 -12.11
C ALA A 186 4.44 -27.51 -11.73
N TRP A 187 3.26 -26.89 -11.79
CA TRP A 187 3.07 -25.49 -11.41
C TRP A 187 3.27 -25.27 -9.90
N ALA A 188 2.73 -26.16 -9.06
CA ALA A 188 2.93 -26.11 -7.62
C ALA A 188 4.41 -26.14 -7.25
N SER A 189 5.15 -27.09 -7.84
CA SER A 189 6.61 -27.21 -7.68
C SER A 189 7.37 -26.01 -8.24
N TYR A 190 6.94 -25.45 -9.37
CA TYR A 190 7.59 -24.29 -9.98
C TYR A 190 7.49 -23.05 -9.08
N PHE A 191 6.30 -22.76 -8.53
CA PHE A 191 6.13 -21.60 -7.66
C PHE A 191 6.91 -21.73 -6.34
N THR A 192 6.93 -22.91 -5.73
CA THR A 192 7.64 -23.12 -4.46
C THR A 192 9.15 -23.24 -4.63
N ASN A 193 9.63 -23.95 -5.66
CA ASN A 193 11.06 -24.25 -5.81
C ASN A 193 11.81 -23.20 -6.64
N HIS A 194 11.19 -22.64 -7.68
CA HIS A 194 11.85 -21.65 -8.55
C HIS A 194 11.60 -20.22 -8.10
N HIS A 195 10.35 -19.90 -7.72
CA HIS A 195 9.98 -18.56 -7.27
C HIS A 195 9.98 -18.38 -5.75
N HIS A 196 10.25 -19.46 -4.99
CA HIS A 196 10.29 -19.44 -3.52
C HIS A 196 9.01 -18.87 -2.89
N THR A 197 7.87 -19.12 -3.53
CA THR A 197 6.56 -18.71 -3.04
C THR A 197 6.14 -19.62 -1.89
N PRO A 198 5.78 -19.09 -0.71
CA PRO A 198 5.29 -19.90 0.40
C PRO A 198 4.09 -20.76 0.01
N VAL A 199 3.96 -21.95 0.61
CA VAL A 199 2.90 -22.93 0.30
C VAL A 199 1.51 -22.28 0.28
N GLU A 200 1.13 -21.55 1.34
CA GLU A 200 -0.14 -20.85 1.44
C GLU A 200 -0.37 -19.90 0.26
N ARG A 201 0.63 -19.09 -0.10
CA ARG A 201 0.55 -18.18 -1.25
C ARG A 201 0.47 -18.90 -2.58
N THR A 202 1.12 -20.04 -2.73
CA THR A 202 0.95 -20.87 -3.92
C THR A 202 -0.51 -21.35 -4.02
N THR A 203 -1.14 -21.77 -2.91
CA THR A 203 -2.57 -22.13 -2.93
C THR A 203 -3.47 -20.95 -3.32
N GLU A 204 -3.16 -19.73 -2.86
CA GLU A 204 -3.86 -18.50 -3.24
C GLU A 204 -3.70 -18.23 -4.75
N ILE A 205 -2.49 -18.37 -5.31
CA ILE A 205 -2.24 -18.20 -6.75
C ILE A 205 -3.10 -19.15 -7.58
N PHE A 206 -3.24 -20.41 -7.17
CA PHE A 206 -4.13 -21.35 -7.86
C PHE A 206 -5.60 -20.94 -7.73
N GLU A 207 -6.04 -20.49 -6.55
CA GLU A 207 -7.40 -19.99 -6.37
C GLU A 207 -7.70 -18.78 -7.27
N ASP A 208 -6.78 -17.82 -7.34
CA ASP A 208 -6.95 -16.60 -8.13
C ASP A 208 -6.91 -16.85 -9.64
N LEU A 209 -6.00 -17.71 -10.12
CA LEU A 209 -5.78 -17.92 -11.55
C LEU A 209 -6.68 -18.99 -12.16
N VAL A 210 -6.94 -20.10 -11.44
CA VAL A 210 -7.69 -21.25 -11.96
C VAL A 210 -9.01 -21.51 -11.23
N GLN A 211 -9.41 -20.62 -10.31
CA GLN A 211 -10.63 -20.73 -9.50
C GLN A 211 -10.72 -22.05 -8.72
N HIS A 212 -9.57 -22.62 -8.37
CA HIS A 212 -9.49 -23.88 -7.64
C HIS A 212 -8.35 -23.84 -6.63
N ARG A 213 -8.69 -23.73 -5.34
CA ARG A 213 -7.71 -23.77 -4.27
C ARG A 213 -7.16 -25.18 -4.10
N VAL A 214 -5.88 -25.35 -4.43
CA VAL A 214 -5.19 -26.64 -4.26
C VAL A 214 -4.91 -26.93 -2.78
N SER A 215 -4.84 -28.21 -2.42
CA SER A 215 -4.49 -28.63 -1.06
C SER A 215 -3.01 -28.33 -0.78
N GLU A 216 -2.68 -27.83 0.41
CA GLU A 216 -1.28 -27.61 0.82
C GLU A 216 -0.44 -28.88 0.75
N ALA A 217 -1.03 -30.07 0.94
CA ALA A 217 -0.30 -31.34 0.80
C ALA A 217 0.13 -31.64 -0.64
N THR A 218 -0.41 -30.92 -1.63
CA THR A 218 -0.02 -31.03 -3.05
C THR A 218 1.13 -30.07 -3.40
N VAL A 219 1.36 -29.05 -2.60
CA VAL A 219 2.25 -27.91 -2.85
C VAL A 219 3.57 -28.07 -2.10
#